data_AF-A0AAW2WYF8-F1
#
_entry.id   AF-A0AAW2WYF8-F1
#
_cell.length_a   1.000
_cell.length_b   1.000
_cell.length_c   1.000
_cell.angle_alpha   90.00
_cell.angle_beta   90.00
_cell.angle_gamma   90.00
#
_symmetry.space_group_name_H-M   'P 1'
#
loop_
_entity.id
_entity.type
_entity.pdbx_description
1 polymer ?
#
loop_
_entity_poly.entity_id
_entity_poly.type
_entity_poly.pdbx_seq_one_letter_code
_entity_poly.pdbx_strand_id
1 'polypeptide(L)'
;MPRRNDERTNNDHVIQVSIFNYPGRASGAPKKRWLIGPEPHIIQTYILTNCEVVTPYYESYLNELYQHHHSGDPIVNRLISTRFKDWFKRRVHPMLNSTENELLKSHYWGPSAEVTSVPCYFVNGYNFQTERHNTGKSTINYGVCVKSSPYTDEDNDFYGTIEEIIQLAY
;
A
#
# COMPACT_ATOMS: atom_id res chain seq x y z
N MET A 1 28.98 3.73 26.01
CA MET A 1 28.17 3.05 24.98
C MET A 1 27.60 1.77 25.55
N PRO A 2 26.28 1.54 25.47
CA PRO A 2 25.80 0.19 25.23
C PRO A 2 24.77 0.12 24.09
N ARG A 3 24.96 -0.87 23.22
CA ARG A 3 23.97 -1.42 22.28
C ARG A 3 22.93 -2.21 23.08
N ARG A 4 21.62 -2.04 22.83
CA ARG A 4 20.54 -2.97 23.21
C ARG A 4 19.21 -2.57 22.55
N ASN A 5 18.82 -3.28 21.49
CA ASN A 5 17.57 -4.03 21.39
C ASN A 5 17.41 -4.59 19.96
N ASP A 6 17.99 -5.76 19.74
CA ASP A 6 17.51 -6.70 18.72
C ASP A 6 16.53 -7.65 19.40
N GLU A 7 15.32 -7.17 19.68
CA GLU A 7 14.19 -8.08 19.91
C GLU A 7 13.48 -8.27 18.59
N ARG A 8 13.88 -9.32 17.87
CA ARG A 8 13.12 -9.85 16.74
C ARG A 8 11.82 -10.43 17.29
N THR A 9 10.75 -9.66 17.26
CA THR A 9 9.39 -10.22 17.35
C THR A 9 9.03 -10.81 15.99
N ASN A 10 9.36 -12.09 15.79
CA ASN A 10 8.79 -12.90 14.71
C ASN A 10 7.31 -13.10 15.04
N ASN A 11 6.44 -12.49 14.25
CA ASN A 11 5.01 -12.77 14.28
C ASN A 11 4.68 -13.65 13.08
N ASP A 12 4.87 -14.97 13.23
CA ASP A 12 4.89 -15.98 12.15
C ASP A 12 3.52 -16.27 11.50
N HIS A 13 2.50 -15.41 11.67
CA HIS A 13 1.17 -15.59 11.07
C HIS A 13 0.60 -14.34 10.38
N VAL A 14 1.44 -13.38 10.01
CA VAL A 14 0.98 -12.29 9.15
C VAL A 14 1.04 -12.76 7.70
N ILE A 15 -0.12 -12.89 7.06
CA ILE A 15 -0.22 -13.04 5.62
C ILE A 15 0.48 -11.81 5.01
N GLN A 16 1.73 -11.99 4.58
CA GLN A 16 2.57 -10.90 4.12
C GLN A 16 2.19 -10.60 2.67
N VAL A 17 1.61 -9.41 2.45
CA VAL A 17 1.38 -8.92 1.09
C VAL A 17 2.75 -8.75 0.43
N SER A 18 2.95 -9.29 -0.77
CA SER A 18 4.24 -9.33 -1.48
C SER A 18 4.94 -7.97 -1.62
N ILE A 19 4.18 -6.87 -1.51
CA ILE A 19 4.71 -5.49 -1.60
C ILE A 19 5.32 -4.98 -0.30
N PHE A 20 5.04 -5.63 0.83
CA PHE A 20 5.51 -5.26 2.17
C PHE A 20 6.39 -6.38 2.77
N ASN A 21 7.40 -6.79 2.01
CA ASN A 21 8.26 -7.92 2.38
C ASN A 21 9.36 -7.59 3.41
N TYR A 22 9.55 -6.31 3.74
CA TYR A 22 10.55 -5.90 4.73
C TYR A 22 9.94 -5.85 6.13
N PRO A 23 10.54 -6.53 7.12
CA PRO A 23 10.08 -6.43 8.50
C PRO A 23 10.25 -4.97 8.97
N GLY A 24 9.20 -4.44 9.57
CA GLY A 24 9.20 -3.10 10.13
C GLY A 24 8.62 -3.08 11.53
N ARG A 25 8.79 -1.95 12.22
CA ARG A 25 8.20 -1.74 13.56
C ARG A 25 7.64 -0.33 13.67
N ALA A 26 6.42 -0.22 14.19
CA ALA A 26 5.86 1.05 14.62
C ALA A 26 6.54 1.54 15.91
N SER A 27 6.58 2.86 16.09
CA SER A 27 7.05 3.50 17.32
C SER A 27 6.21 4.73 17.64
N GLY A 28 6.13 5.05 18.94
CA GLY A 28 5.24 6.08 19.50
C GLY A 28 3.84 5.56 19.81
N ALA A 29 2.92 6.48 20.14
CA ALA A 29 1.58 6.13 20.59
C ALA A 29 0.65 5.82 19.39
N PRO A 30 0.19 4.57 19.22
CA PRO A 30 -0.75 4.23 18.15
C PRO A 30 -2.14 4.82 18.42
N LYS A 31 -2.87 5.14 17.35
CA LYS A 31 -4.25 5.63 17.43
C LYS A 31 -5.12 4.94 16.41
N LYS A 32 -6.23 4.35 16.86
CA LYS A 32 -7.25 3.81 15.95
C LYS A 32 -8.06 4.92 15.30
N ARG A 33 -8.36 4.76 14.02
CA ARG A 33 -9.31 5.60 13.29
C ARG A 33 -9.99 4.80 12.18
N TRP A 34 -11.12 5.30 11.72
CA TRP A 34 -11.76 4.80 10.52
C TRP A 34 -11.18 5.49 9.28
N LEU A 35 -11.06 4.74 8.19
CA LEU A 35 -10.83 5.29 6.88
C LEU A 35 -12.05 6.11 6.46
N ILE A 36 -11.82 7.27 5.84
CA ILE A 36 -12.86 8.24 5.48
C ILE A 36 -12.78 8.63 4.00
N GLY A 37 -13.89 9.11 3.45
CA GLY A 37 -13.95 9.63 2.09
C GLY A 37 -13.42 8.63 1.05
N PRO A 38 -12.44 9.02 0.20
CA PRO A 38 -11.90 8.15 -0.84
C PRO A 38 -10.84 7.15 -0.34
N GLU A 39 -10.38 7.24 0.91
CA GLU A 39 -9.26 6.43 1.43
C GLU A 39 -9.46 4.91 1.23
N PRO A 40 -10.62 4.30 1.58
CA PRO A 40 -10.79 2.85 1.43
C PRO A 40 -10.60 2.39 -0.02
N HIS A 41 -11.07 3.19 -0.98
CA HIS A 41 -10.95 2.87 -2.38
C HIS A 41 -9.53 3.01 -2.88
N ILE A 42 -8.85 4.12 -2.56
CA ILE A 42 -7.46 4.37 -2.96
C ILE A 42 -6.54 3.26 -2.40
N ILE A 43 -6.68 2.97 -1.11
CA ILE A 43 -5.89 1.94 -0.42
C ILE A 43 -6.10 0.57 -1.07
N GLN A 44 -7.37 0.15 -1.25
CA GLN A 44 -7.65 -1.15 -1.84
C GLN A 44 -7.16 -1.24 -3.29
N THR A 45 -7.37 -0.19 -4.11
CA THR A 45 -6.86 -0.17 -5.47
C THR A 45 -5.33 -0.29 -5.50
N TYR A 46 -4.62 0.47 -4.67
CA TYR A 46 -3.15 0.40 -4.59
C TYR A 46 -2.64 -0.99 -4.22
N ILE A 47 -3.25 -1.63 -3.23
CA ILE A 47 -2.92 -3.01 -2.86
C ILE A 47 -3.12 -3.94 -4.05
N LEU A 48 -4.28 -3.88 -4.71
CA LEU A 48 -4.63 -4.78 -5.81
C LEU A 48 -3.69 -4.59 -7.01
N THR A 49 -3.31 -3.35 -7.34
CA THR A 49 -2.44 -3.09 -8.51
C THR A 49 -0.98 -3.43 -8.28
N ASN A 50 -0.55 -3.60 -7.02
CA ASN A 50 0.85 -3.90 -6.70
C ASN A 50 1.04 -5.34 -6.17
N CYS A 51 -0.04 -6.10 -5.90
CA CYS A 51 0.06 -7.45 -5.37
C CYS A 51 0.29 -8.51 -6.46
N GLU A 52 1.29 -9.37 -6.26
CA GLU A 52 1.66 -10.44 -7.22
C GLU A 52 0.52 -11.44 -7.48
N VAL A 53 -0.26 -11.79 -6.45
CA VAL A 53 -1.41 -12.70 -6.59
C VAL A 53 -2.51 -12.11 -7.50
N VAL A 54 -2.56 -10.78 -7.59
CA VAL A 54 -3.56 -10.04 -8.37
C VAL A 54 -3.06 -9.73 -9.79
N THR A 55 -1.76 -9.83 -10.06
CA THR A 55 -1.15 -9.53 -11.37
C THR A 55 -1.91 -10.16 -12.56
N PRO A 56 -2.30 -11.45 -12.56
CA PRO A 56 -3.03 -12.04 -13.70
C PRO A 56 -4.39 -11.36 -13.96
N TYR A 57 -5.05 -10.89 -12.90
CA TYR A 57 -6.31 -10.16 -13.00
C TYR A 57 -6.08 -8.74 -13.50
N TYR A 58 -5.01 -8.09 -13.04
CA TYR A 58 -4.63 -6.76 -13.50
C TYR A 58 -4.30 -6.76 -14.99
N GLU A 59 -3.49 -7.72 -15.47
CA GLU A 59 -3.18 -7.89 -16.89
C GLU A 59 -4.42 -8.18 -17.73
N SER A 60 -5.32 -9.05 -17.24
CA SER A 60 -6.60 -9.31 -17.91
C SER A 60 -7.44 -8.04 -18.04
N TYR A 61 -7.47 -7.19 -17.01
CA TYR A 61 -8.20 -5.92 -17.06
C TYR A 61 -7.56 -4.94 -18.05
N LEU A 62 -6.23 -4.83 -18.07
CA LEU A 62 -5.51 -4.01 -19.05
C LEU A 62 -5.80 -4.47 -20.48
N ASN A 63 -5.81 -5.78 -20.73
CA ASN A 63 -6.15 -6.33 -22.04
C ASN A 63 -7.57 -5.95 -22.48
N GLU A 64 -8.56 -5.95 -21.58
CA GLU A 64 -9.92 -5.46 -21.87
C GLU A 64 -9.93 -3.97 -22.19
N LEU A 65 -9.18 -3.15 -21.45
CA LEU A 65 -9.07 -1.71 -21.72
C LEU A 65 -8.42 -1.44 -23.08
N TYR A 66 -7.39 -2.19 -23.44
CA TYR A 66 -6.64 -1.98 -24.68
C TYR A 66 -7.37 -2.42 -25.94
N GLN A 67 -8.51 -3.11 -25.83
CA GLN A 67 -9.42 -3.33 -26.95
C GLN A 67 -10.14 -2.04 -27.39
N HIS A 68 -10.24 -1.06 -26.50
CA HIS A 68 -11.02 0.16 -26.71
C HIS A 68 -10.21 1.46 -26.56
N HIS A 69 -9.02 1.38 -25.94
CA HIS A 69 -8.17 2.53 -25.63
C HIS A 69 -6.71 2.24 -25.97
N HIS A 70 -5.96 3.26 -26.38
CA HIS A 70 -4.52 3.14 -26.52
C HIS A 70 -3.84 3.14 -25.14
N SER A 71 -2.73 2.42 -24.98
CA SER A 71 -2.02 2.31 -23.71
C SER A 71 -1.50 3.64 -23.15
N GLY A 72 -1.23 4.62 -24.03
CA GLY A 72 -0.83 5.98 -23.63
C GLY A 72 -1.98 6.93 -23.33
N ASP A 73 -3.24 6.49 -23.45
CA ASP A 73 -4.40 7.35 -23.22
C ASP A 73 -4.56 7.63 -21.70
N PRO A 74 -4.59 8.91 -21.26
CA PRO A 74 -4.82 9.26 -19.85
C PRO A 74 -6.07 8.63 -19.23
N ILE A 75 -7.06 8.26 -20.06
CA ILE A 75 -8.26 7.57 -19.60
C ILE A 75 -7.95 6.21 -18.96
N VAL A 76 -6.89 5.51 -19.41
CA VAL A 76 -6.53 4.17 -18.93
C VAL A 76 -6.19 4.23 -17.45
N ASN A 77 -5.30 5.14 -17.05
CA ASN A 77 -4.93 5.35 -15.64
C ASN A 77 -6.14 5.73 -14.78
N ARG A 78 -7.06 6.54 -15.32
CA ARG A 78 -8.32 6.88 -14.64
C ARG A 78 -9.22 5.67 -14.46
N LEU A 79 -9.34 4.80 -15.46
CA LEU A 79 -10.17 3.60 -15.39
C LEU A 79 -9.58 2.56 -14.43
N ILE A 80 -8.26 2.40 -14.44
CA ILE A 80 -7.56 1.57 -13.44
C ILE A 80 -7.85 2.08 -12.04
N SER A 81 -7.63 3.37 -11.78
CA SER A 81 -7.78 3.93 -10.43
C SER A 81 -9.21 3.88 -9.92
N THR A 82 -10.22 3.98 -10.81
CA THR A 82 -11.64 4.09 -10.43
C THR A 82 -12.46 2.80 -10.58
N ARG A 83 -12.06 1.86 -11.45
CA ARG A 83 -12.91 0.69 -11.81
C ARG A 83 -12.26 -0.66 -11.59
N PHE A 84 -10.92 -0.74 -11.53
CA PHE A 84 -10.23 -2.03 -11.44
C PHE A 84 -10.68 -2.85 -10.22
N LYS A 85 -10.78 -2.22 -9.05
CA LYS A 85 -11.24 -2.86 -7.81
C LYS A 85 -12.58 -3.59 -7.99
N ASP A 86 -13.58 -2.92 -8.56
CA ASP A 86 -14.92 -3.49 -8.71
C ASP A 86 -14.93 -4.56 -9.81
N TRP A 87 -14.16 -4.37 -10.88
CA TRP A 87 -13.95 -5.39 -11.89
C TRP A 87 -13.32 -6.66 -11.30
N PHE A 88 -12.27 -6.51 -10.49
CA PHE A 88 -11.60 -7.61 -9.81
C PHE A 88 -12.56 -8.39 -8.90
N LYS A 89 -13.34 -7.68 -8.06
CA LYS A 89 -14.35 -8.32 -7.20
C LYS A 89 -15.35 -9.15 -8.02
N ARG A 90 -15.87 -8.61 -9.13
CA ARG A 90 -16.78 -9.36 -10.02
C ARG A 90 -16.13 -10.60 -10.63
N ARG A 91 -14.85 -10.53 -10.96
CA ARG A 91 -14.11 -11.66 -11.55
C ARG A 91 -13.85 -12.79 -10.55
N VAL A 92 -13.55 -12.44 -9.30
CA VAL A 92 -13.21 -13.40 -8.23
C VAL A 92 -14.46 -13.93 -7.50
N HIS A 93 -15.55 -13.16 -7.47
CA HIS A 93 -16.77 -13.55 -6.74
C HIS A 93 -17.25 -14.99 -7.02
N PRO A 94 -17.32 -15.47 -8.28
CA PRO A 94 -17.83 -16.81 -8.58
C PRO A 94 -16.95 -17.95 -8.06
N MET A 95 -15.66 -17.69 -7.82
CA MET A 95 -14.67 -18.69 -7.39
C MET A 95 -14.35 -18.59 -5.89
N LEU A 96 -14.97 -17.65 -5.16
CA LEU A 96 -14.61 -17.34 -3.78
C LEU A 96 -14.81 -18.54 -2.84
N ASN A 97 -15.87 -19.32 -3.04
CA ASN A 97 -16.18 -20.48 -2.21
C ASN A 97 -15.39 -21.74 -2.60
N SER A 98 -14.88 -21.80 -3.83
CA SER A 98 -14.20 -22.99 -4.37
C SER A 98 -12.67 -22.86 -4.39
N THR A 99 -12.14 -21.65 -4.21
CA THR A 99 -10.69 -21.42 -4.20
C THR A 99 -10.09 -21.76 -2.84
N GLU A 100 -8.96 -22.47 -2.83
CA GLU A 100 -8.12 -22.68 -1.64
C GLU A 100 -7.14 -21.53 -1.41
N ASN A 101 -7.09 -20.55 -2.32
CA ASN A 101 -6.20 -19.41 -2.22
C ASN A 101 -6.73 -18.36 -1.23
N GLU A 102 -6.31 -18.48 0.03
CA GLU A 102 -6.68 -17.55 1.11
C GLU A 102 -6.21 -16.11 0.88
N LEU A 103 -5.07 -15.92 0.21
CA LEU A 103 -4.59 -14.60 -0.21
C LEU A 103 -5.58 -13.92 -1.17
N LEU A 104 -6.07 -14.66 -2.17
CA LEU A 104 -7.06 -14.16 -3.12
C LEU A 104 -8.38 -13.79 -2.43
N LYS A 105 -8.82 -14.59 -1.45
CA LYS A 105 -10.00 -14.27 -0.62
C LYS A 105 -9.79 -13.00 0.20
N SER A 106 -8.63 -12.87 0.83
CA SER A 106 -8.24 -11.69 1.60
C SER A 106 -8.26 -10.42 0.75
N HIS A 107 -7.70 -10.47 -0.47
CA HIS A 107 -7.74 -9.35 -1.40
C HIS A 107 -9.14 -9.01 -1.93
N TYR A 108 -10.00 -10.02 -2.09
CA TYR A 108 -11.41 -9.81 -2.44
C TYR A 108 -12.16 -9.00 -1.37
N TRP A 109 -11.99 -9.35 -0.10
CA TRP A 109 -12.63 -8.62 0.99
C TRP A 109 -11.98 -7.24 1.17
N GLY A 110 -10.65 -7.18 1.08
CA GLY A 110 -9.85 -5.99 1.31
C GLY A 110 -9.55 -5.79 2.80
N PRO A 111 -8.72 -4.79 3.12
CA PRO A 111 -8.36 -4.49 4.50
C PRO A 111 -9.56 -3.95 5.30
N SER A 112 -9.48 -4.09 6.62
CA SER A 112 -10.36 -3.44 7.58
C SER A 112 -10.43 -1.93 7.35
N ALA A 113 -11.65 -1.38 7.45
CA ALA A 113 -11.87 0.05 7.43
C ALA A 113 -11.40 0.76 8.73
N GLU A 114 -11.29 0.03 9.85
CA GLU A 114 -10.59 0.52 11.04
C GLU A 114 -9.09 0.26 10.88
N VAL A 115 -8.29 1.32 10.94
CA VAL A 115 -6.83 1.30 10.78
C VAL A 115 -6.14 1.87 12.01
N THR A 116 -4.87 1.52 12.17
CA THR A 116 -4.03 2.09 13.24
C THR A 116 -3.06 3.10 12.66
N SER A 117 -3.15 4.34 13.12
CA SER A 117 -2.22 5.42 12.79
C SER A 117 -1.05 5.43 13.78
N VAL A 118 0.16 5.60 13.29
CA VAL A 118 1.40 5.62 14.11
C VAL A 118 2.26 6.84 13.75
N PRO A 119 2.93 7.46 14.72
CA PRO A 119 3.74 8.65 14.46
C PRO A 119 5.11 8.33 13.85
N CYS A 120 5.62 7.11 14.03
CA CYS A 120 6.89 6.64 13.49
C CYS A 120 6.80 5.20 13.00
N TYR A 121 7.53 4.89 11.92
CA TYR A 121 7.68 3.53 11.42
C TYR A 121 9.11 3.29 10.94
N PHE A 122 9.75 2.26 11.48
CA PHE A 122 11.09 1.84 11.09
C PHE A 122 11.01 0.66 10.14
N VAL A 123 11.62 0.78 8.96
CA VAL A 123 11.69 -0.30 7.96
C VAL A 123 12.93 -0.12 7.11
N ASN A 124 13.61 -1.23 6.80
CA ASN A 124 14.79 -1.24 5.93
C ASN A 124 15.91 -0.23 6.33
N GLY A 125 16.13 -0.02 7.63
CA GLY A 125 17.12 0.94 8.12
C GLY A 125 16.67 2.40 8.15
N TYR A 126 15.50 2.72 7.57
CA TYR A 126 14.90 4.05 7.59
C TYR A 126 13.92 4.20 8.75
N ASN A 127 13.84 5.42 9.30
CA ASN A 127 12.86 5.78 10.32
C ASN A 127 11.96 6.90 9.78
N PHE A 128 10.80 6.51 9.26
CA PHE A 128 9.80 7.45 8.79
C PHE A 128 9.04 8.03 9.98
N GLN A 129 8.88 9.35 10.02
CA GLN A 129 8.15 10.05 11.07
C GLN A 129 7.10 10.95 10.45
N THR A 130 5.99 11.16 11.12
CA THR A 130 5.04 12.21 10.70
C THR A 130 5.59 13.58 11.02
N GLU A 131 5.26 14.59 10.21
CA GLU A 131 5.68 15.98 10.42
C GLU A 131 5.31 16.47 11.83
N ARG A 132 4.08 16.18 12.25
CA ARG A 132 3.57 16.51 13.58
C ARG A 132 4.39 15.88 14.71
N HIS A 133 4.83 14.63 14.53
CA HIS A 133 5.66 13.98 15.55
C HIS A 133 7.09 14.54 15.61
N ASN A 134 7.56 15.10 14.51
CA ASN A 134 8.90 15.64 14.39
C ASN A 134 9.00 17.13 14.75
N THR A 135 7.87 17.78 15.07
CA THR A 135 7.84 19.18 15.50
C THR A 135 8.74 19.38 16.74
N GLY A 136 9.68 20.32 16.66
CA GLY A 136 10.61 20.63 17.75
C GLY A 136 11.85 19.72 17.85
N LYS A 137 12.04 18.78 16.92
CA LYS A 137 13.26 17.95 16.85
C LYS A 137 14.27 18.53 15.87
N SER A 138 15.55 18.20 16.07
CA SER A 138 16.67 18.71 15.27
C SER A 138 16.87 17.99 13.92
N THR A 139 16.27 16.82 13.74
CA THR A 139 16.39 16.01 12.51
C THR A 139 15.09 16.06 11.71
N ILE A 140 15.15 16.12 10.38
CA ILE A 140 13.97 16.02 9.51
C ILE A 140 13.82 14.58 9.01
N ASN A 141 12.88 13.82 9.59
CA ASN A 141 12.62 12.42 9.23
C ASN A 141 11.21 12.21 8.65
N TYR A 142 10.55 13.28 8.22
CA TYR A 142 9.23 13.24 7.58
C TYR A 142 9.26 13.59 6.09
N GLY A 143 10.42 13.97 5.54
CA GLY A 143 10.56 14.22 4.10
C GLY A 143 10.64 12.90 3.34
N VAL A 144 9.90 12.81 2.22
CA VAL A 144 9.92 11.67 1.30
C VAL A 144 10.13 12.16 -0.13
N CYS A 145 10.79 11.32 -0.93
CA CYS A 145 10.94 11.52 -2.37
C CYS A 145 10.42 10.28 -3.08
N VAL A 146 9.51 10.48 -4.03
CA VAL A 146 9.06 9.46 -4.96
C VAL A 146 9.76 9.75 -6.28
N LYS A 147 10.65 8.83 -6.67
CA LYS A 147 11.37 8.96 -7.93
C LYS A 147 10.40 8.83 -9.10
N SER A 148 10.60 9.66 -10.13
CA SER A 148 10.03 9.39 -11.45
C SER A 148 10.58 8.06 -11.98
N SER A 149 9.94 7.50 -13.01
CA SER A 149 10.34 6.22 -13.61
C SER A 149 11.86 6.16 -13.84
N PRO A 150 12.56 5.07 -13.44
CA PRO A 150 14.00 4.94 -13.67
C PRO A 150 14.37 4.85 -15.16
N TYR A 151 13.37 4.82 -16.06
CA TYR A 151 13.52 4.70 -17.50
C TYR A 151 13.36 6.03 -18.25
N THR A 152 13.14 7.13 -17.55
CA THR A 152 13.07 8.48 -18.13
C THR A 152 14.15 9.36 -17.51
N ASP A 153 15.05 9.92 -18.33
CA ASP A 153 16.10 10.89 -17.92
C ASP A 153 15.53 12.25 -17.47
N GLU A 154 14.25 12.31 -17.09
CA GLU A 154 13.60 13.50 -16.58
C GLU A 154 13.67 13.50 -15.04
N ASP A 155 14.41 14.46 -14.48
CA ASP A 155 14.54 14.76 -13.03
C ASP A 155 13.23 15.33 -12.44
N ASN A 156 12.12 14.63 -12.65
CA ASN A 156 10.78 14.96 -12.15
C ASN A 156 10.48 14.18 -10.85
N ASP A 157 11.41 14.23 -9.90
CA ASP A 157 11.23 13.65 -8.57
C ASP A 157 10.16 14.41 -7.80
N PHE A 158 9.24 13.68 -7.17
CA PHE A 158 8.18 14.27 -6.36
C PHE A 158 8.56 14.24 -4.89
N TYR A 159 8.70 15.43 -4.31
CA TYR A 159 9.00 15.60 -2.89
C TYR A 159 7.74 15.88 -2.10
N GLY A 160 7.65 15.29 -0.91
CA GLY A 160 6.52 15.48 -0.01
C GLY A 160 6.89 15.28 1.45
N THR A 161 5.91 15.49 2.31
CA THR A 161 6.02 15.25 3.76
C THR A 161 5.04 14.16 4.18
N ILE A 162 5.44 13.37 5.18
CA ILE A 162 4.59 12.35 5.78
C ILE A 162 3.64 13.03 6.76
N GLU A 163 2.38 13.13 6.38
CA GLU A 163 1.32 13.58 7.28
C GLU A 163 0.86 12.46 8.22
N GLU A 164 0.75 11.24 7.69
CA GLU A 164 0.25 10.10 8.41
C GLU A 164 0.90 8.79 7.96
N ILE A 165 1.15 7.89 8.92
CA ILE A 165 1.52 6.50 8.66
C ILE A 165 0.41 5.62 9.20
N ILE A 166 -0.20 4.82 8.33
CA ILE A 166 -1.28 3.89 8.69
C ILE A 166 -0.82 2.44 8.55
N GLN A 167 -1.21 1.62 9.53
CA GLN A 167 -1.10 0.18 9.49
C GLN A 167 -2.48 -0.41 9.21
N LEU A 168 -2.56 -1.16 8.11
CA LEU A 168 -3.76 -1.87 7.68
C LEU A 168 -3.86 -3.20 8.41
N ALA A 169 -5.09 -3.61 8.70
CA ALA A 169 -5.41 -4.96 9.16
C ALA A 169 -6.20 -5.68 8.06
N TYR A 170 -5.98 -6.98 7.93
CA TYR A 170 -6.75 -7.88 7.07
C TYR A 170 -7.47 -8.92 7.92
#